data_AF-A0A0D3FQU3-F1
#
_entry.id   AF-A0A0D3FQU3-F1
#
_cell.length_a   1.000
_cell.length_b   1.000
_cell.length_c   1.000
_cell.angle_alpha   90.00
_cell.angle_beta   90.00
_cell.angle_gamma   90.00
#
_symmetry.space_group_name_H-M   'P 1'
#
loop_
_entity.id
_entity.type
_entity.pdbx_description
1 polymer ?
#
loop_
_entity_poly.entity_id
_entity_poly.type
_entity_poly.pdbx_seq_one_letter_code
_entity_poly.pdbx_strand_id
1 'polypeptide(L)'
;MTPPPSPAVEGGAAAAAAGHGGRERHVLLFPLPYQGHINPMLRLAGVLRARGFAVTVFHTHFNAPDAARHPEHRFVAVPDGMSGARPPPVSVGDVVKHIRALNAACEAAFRDRLAAVLAEC
;
A
#
# COMPACT_ATOMS: atom_id res chain seq x y z
N MET A 1 50.89 22.68 33.73
CA MET A 1 49.44 22.86 33.91
C MET A 1 48.72 22.00 32.89
N THR A 2 48.31 20.80 33.29
CA THR A 2 47.48 19.88 32.50
C THR A 2 46.00 20.22 32.74
N PRO A 3 45.13 20.16 31.71
CA PRO A 3 43.70 20.37 31.91
C PRO A 3 43.08 19.20 32.70
N PRO A 4 41.98 19.43 33.44
CA PRO A 4 41.25 18.36 34.13
C PRO A 4 40.54 17.44 33.10
N PRO A 5 40.34 16.16 33.42
CA PRO A 5 39.56 15.27 32.56
C PRO A 5 38.09 15.69 32.51
N SER A 6 37.48 15.65 31.33
CA SER A 6 36.04 15.86 31.14
C SER A 6 35.23 14.77 31.85
N PRO A 7 34.09 15.12 32.48
CA PRO A 7 33.20 14.13 33.07
C PRO A 7 32.58 13.25 31.97
N ALA A 8 32.60 11.94 32.21
CA ALA A 8 31.88 10.96 31.42
C ALA A 8 30.37 11.27 31.48
N VAL A 9 29.77 11.47 30.32
CA VAL A 9 28.31 11.52 30.18
C VAL A 9 27.82 10.07 30.10
N GLU A 10 27.50 9.49 31.25
CA GLU A 10 26.50 8.43 31.34
C GLU A 10 25.12 9.06 31.47
N GLY A 11 24.24 8.68 30.56
CA GLY A 11 22.83 9.05 30.53
C GLY A 11 22.29 8.48 29.22
N GLY A 12 21.73 7.29 29.19
CA GLY A 12 20.60 6.88 30.01
C GLY A 12 19.59 6.37 28.99
N ALA A 13 19.42 5.06 28.93
CA ALA A 13 18.42 4.45 28.08
C ALA A 13 17.04 4.99 28.45
N ALA A 14 16.37 5.62 27.49
CA ALA A 14 14.94 5.83 27.51
C ALA A 14 14.31 4.86 26.50
N ALA A 15 14.26 3.58 26.89
CA ALA A 15 13.16 2.74 26.48
C ALA A 15 11.89 3.36 27.09
N ALA A 16 11.13 4.09 26.29
CA ALA A 16 9.77 4.50 26.62
C ALA A 16 8.84 3.64 25.76
N ALA A 17 8.50 2.48 26.30
CA ALA A 17 7.16 2.18 26.81
C ALA A 17 6.23 1.64 25.72
N ALA A 18 6.16 0.31 25.70
CA ALA A 18 5.00 -0.42 25.23
C ALA A 18 3.74 0.16 25.90
N GLY A 19 2.70 0.39 25.10
CA GLY A 19 1.45 0.91 25.62
C GLY A 19 0.44 1.33 24.57
N HIS A 20 0.21 0.52 23.54
CA HIS A 20 -1.13 0.45 22.97
C HIS A 20 -1.50 -1.02 22.80
N GLY A 21 -2.20 -1.56 23.78
CA GLY A 21 -3.20 -2.62 23.54
C GLY A 21 -4.38 -2.07 22.71
N GLY A 22 -4.08 -1.26 21.70
CA GLY A 22 -5.00 -0.60 20.80
C GLY A 22 -4.67 -1.10 19.41
N ARG A 23 -5.67 -1.67 18.74
CA ARG A 23 -5.57 -2.28 17.42
C ARG A 23 -4.82 -1.33 16.47
N GLU A 24 -3.77 -1.80 15.82
CA GLU A 24 -3.05 -1.03 14.82
C GLU A 24 -4.05 -0.56 13.75
N ARG A 25 -4.10 0.75 13.49
CA ARG A 25 -5.03 1.30 12.52
C ARG A 25 -4.55 0.93 11.12
N HIS A 26 -5.33 0.10 10.43
CA HIS A 26 -5.00 -0.39 9.10
C HIS A 26 -5.82 0.32 8.02
N VAL A 27 -5.14 0.87 7.03
CA VAL A 27 -5.75 1.45 5.83
C VAL A 27 -5.57 0.51 4.65
N LEU A 28 -6.68 0.18 3.98
CA LEU A 28 -6.68 -0.56 2.72
C LEU A 28 -6.88 0.43 1.57
N LEU A 29 -5.96 0.42 0.60
CA LEU A 29 -6.01 1.30 -0.56
C LEU A 29 -6.37 0.50 -1.82
N PHE A 30 -7.25 1.07 -2.65
CA PHE A 30 -7.73 0.48 -3.90
C PHE A 30 -7.51 1.48 -5.05
N PRO A 31 -6.27 1.66 -5.55
CA PRO A 31 -6.00 2.55 -6.65
C PRO A 31 -6.70 2.09 -7.93
N LEU A 32 -7.22 3.04 -8.71
CA LEU A 32 -7.62 2.74 -10.08
C LEU A 32 -6.35 2.37 -10.88
N PRO A 33 -6.36 1.31 -11.71
CA PRO A 33 -5.14 0.75 -12.31
C PRO A 33 -4.66 1.52 -13.55
N TYR A 34 -4.47 2.83 -13.38
CA TYR A 34 -3.89 3.74 -14.35
C TYR A 34 -2.82 4.59 -13.68
N GLN A 35 -1.74 4.90 -14.40
CA GLN A 35 -0.54 5.56 -13.84
C GLN A 35 -0.83 6.91 -13.16
N GLY A 36 -1.82 7.67 -13.66
CA GLY A 36 -2.28 8.92 -13.04
C GLY A 36 -2.98 8.75 -11.68
N HIS A 37 -3.35 7.52 -11.30
CA HIS A 37 -3.99 7.18 -10.03
C HIS A 37 -3.08 6.33 -9.13
N ILE A 38 -2.33 5.39 -9.70
CA ILE A 38 -1.42 4.52 -8.94
C ILE A 38 -0.36 5.34 -8.21
N ASN A 39 0.38 6.20 -8.91
CA ASN A 39 1.50 6.93 -8.31
C ASN A 39 1.07 7.86 -7.16
N PRO A 40 0.00 8.67 -7.29
CA PRO A 40 -0.52 9.44 -6.16
C PRO A 40 -0.94 8.57 -4.97
N MET A 41 -1.58 7.41 -5.21
CA MET A 41 -2.01 6.51 -4.15
C MET A 41 -0.84 5.86 -3.41
N LEU A 42 0.26 5.53 -4.10
CA LEU A 42 1.48 5.04 -3.44
C LEU A 42 2.16 6.13 -2.60
N ARG A 43 2.19 7.37 -3.10
CA ARG A 43 2.67 8.51 -2.28
C ARG A 43 1.81 8.73 -1.04
N LEU A 44 0.48 8.62 -1.18
CA LEU A 44 -0.45 8.67 -0.04
C LEU A 44 -0.17 7.52 0.95
N ALA A 45 0.08 6.30 0.46
CA ALA A 45 0.45 5.15 1.28
C ALA A 45 1.70 5.44 2.12
N GLY A 46 2.76 6.00 1.52
CA GLY A 46 3.98 6.39 2.24
C GLY A 46 3.71 7.43 3.33
N VAL A 47 2.90 8.45 3.02
CA VAL A 47 2.50 9.48 3.99
C VAL A 47 1.68 8.91 5.16
N LEU A 48 0.79 7.96 4.91
CA LEU A 48 0.00 7.29 5.96
C LEU A 48 0.88 6.41 6.84
N ARG A 49 1.80 5.64 6.25
CA ARG A 49 2.76 4.83 7.00
C ARG A 49 3.66 5.67 7.90
N ALA A 50 4.15 6.80 7.41
CA ALA A 50 4.94 7.74 8.22
C ALA A 50 4.16 8.30 9.43
N ARG A 51 2.83 8.23 9.42
CA ARG A 51 1.95 8.62 10.54
C ARG A 51 1.53 7.44 11.45
N GLY A 52 2.14 6.27 11.27
CA GLY A 52 1.88 5.10 12.12
C GLY A 52 0.64 4.29 11.74
N PHE A 53 0.21 4.35 10.48
CA PHE A 53 -0.82 3.44 9.97
C PHE A 53 -0.17 2.23 9.28
N ALA A 54 -0.69 1.03 9.55
CA ALA A 54 -0.48 -0.09 8.63
C ALA A 54 -1.20 0.24 7.32
N VAL A 55 -0.57 -0.07 6.18
CA VAL A 55 -1.15 0.16 4.86
C VAL A 55 -0.97 -1.06 3.98
N THR A 56 -2.07 -1.54 3.39
CA THR A 56 -2.08 -2.55 2.34
C THR A 56 -2.64 -1.95 1.06
N VAL A 57 -1.94 -2.10 -0.05
CA VAL A 57 -2.35 -1.63 -1.37
C VAL A 57 -2.82 -2.81 -2.19
N PHE A 58 -4.10 -2.82 -2.55
CA PHE A 58 -4.64 -3.78 -3.50
C PHE A 58 -4.36 -3.29 -4.92
N HIS A 59 -4.08 -4.21 -5.83
CA HIS A 59 -3.92 -3.88 -7.24
C HIS A 59 -4.34 -5.05 -8.12
N THR A 60 -4.79 -4.75 -9.33
CA THR A 60 -5.02 -5.75 -10.38
C THR A 60 -3.69 -6.14 -11.05
N HIS A 61 -3.71 -7.16 -11.92
CA HIS A 61 -2.55 -7.48 -12.75
C HIS A 61 -2.39 -6.46 -13.89
N PHE A 62 -3.50 -5.92 -14.39
CA PHE A 62 -3.50 -4.79 -15.30
C PHE A 62 -2.79 -3.59 -14.66
N ASN A 63 -1.70 -3.13 -15.29
CA ASN A 63 -0.82 -2.06 -14.79
C ASN A 63 -0.38 -2.25 -13.32
N ALA A 64 -0.04 -3.48 -12.92
CA ALA A 64 0.44 -3.75 -11.57
C ALA A 64 1.66 -2.85 -11.21
N PRO A 65 1.70 -2.29 -9.99
CA PRO A 65 2.86 -1.56 -9.51
C PRO A 65 4.06 -2.50 -9.35
N ASP A 66 5.25 -1.98 -9.59
CA ASP A 66 6.49 -2.71 -9.35
C ASP A 66 6.80 -2.71 -7.84
N ALA A 67 6.53 -3.83 -7.18
CA ALA A 67 6.76 -3.98 -5.74
C ALA A 67 8.24 -3.80 -5.36
N ALA A 68 9.19 -4.09 -6.26
CA ALA A 68 10.61 -3.91 -5.97
C ALA A 68 11.01 -2.42 -5.83
N ARG A 69 10.23 -1.53 -6.44
CA ARG A 69 10.40 -0.06 -6.32
C ARG A 69 9.70 0.53 -5.10
N HIS A 70 8.89 -0.27 -4.41
CA HIS A 70 8.09 0.12 -3.25
C HIS A 70 8.20 -0.93 -2.13
N PRO A 71 9.42 -1.32 -1.69
CA PRO A 71 9.61 -2.37 -0.67
C PRO A 71 8.98 -2.00 0.68
N GLU A 72 8.74 -0.72 0.92
CA GLU A 72 8.05 -0.18 2.07
C GLU A 72 6.53 -0.33 2.02
N HIS A 73 5.95 -0.98 1.02
CA HIS A 73 4.50 -1.16 0.89
C HIS A 73 4.13 -2.65 0.86
N ARG A 74 3.04 -3.01 1.54
CA ARG A 74 2.43 -4.34 1.39
C ARG A 74 1.46 -4.29 0.22
N PHE A 75 1.66 -5.19 -0.75
CA PHE A 75 0.80 -5.32 -1.91
C PHE A 75 -0.03 -6.59 -1.87
N VAL A 76 -1.27 -6.50 -2.36
CA VAL A 76 -2.16 -7.65 -2.57
C VAL A 76 -2.63 -7.63 -4.01
N ALA A 77 -2.16 -8.60 -4.78
CA ALA A 77 -2.61 -8.81 -6.15
C ALA A 77 -4.02 -9.41 -6.17
N VAL A 78 -4.90 -8.79 -6.97
CA VAL A 78 -6.24 -9.26 -7.26
C VAL A 78 -6.25 -9.80 -8.69
N PRO A 79 -6.44 -11.11 -8.88
CA PRO A 79 -6.68 -11.67 -10.20
C PRO A 79 -7.84 -10.96 -10.88
N ASP A 80 -7.57 -10.46 -12.08
CA ASP A 80 -8.54 -9.67 -12.84
C ASP A 80 -9.09 -10.37 -14.08
N GLY A 81 -8.56 -11.55 -14.43
CA GLY A 81 -8.99 -12.31 -15.60
C GLY A 81 -8.72 -11.60 -16.94
N MET A 82 -7.98 -10.49 -16.94
CA MET A 82 -7.75 -9.64 -18.11
C MET A 82 -6.47 -10.00 -18.87
N SER A 83 -6.00 -11.24 -18.74
CA SER A 83 -4.81 -11.75 -19.43
C SER A 83 -5.03 -11.79 -20.95
N GLY A 84 -4.72 -10.68 -21.62
CA GLY A 84 -4.80 -10.57 -23.07
C GLY A 84 -4.33 -9.20 -23.56
N ALA A 85 -3.72 -9.16 -24.75
CA ALA A 85 -3.35 -7.92 -25.41
C ALA A 85 -4.61 -7.19 -25.89
N ARG A 86 -5.27 -6.44 -25.00
CA ARG A 86 -6.36 -5.56 -25.39
C ARG A 86 -5.74 -4.28 -25.96
N PRO A 87 -6.21 -3.76 -27.12
CA PRO A 87 -5.74 -2.50 -27.63
C PRO A 87 -5.93 -1.40 -26.57
N PRO A 88 -4.99 -0.44 -26.48
CA PRO A 88 -5.10 0.66 -25.54
C PRO A 88 -6.39 1.44 -25.82
N PRO A 89 -7.10 1.91 -24.78
CA PRO A 89 -8.30 2.70 -24.97
C PRO A 89 -7.95 4.01 -25.71
N VAL A 90 -8.66 4.31 -26.79
CA VAL A 90 -8.44 5.50 -27.63
C VAL A 90 -9.41 6.63 -27.32
N SER A 91 -10.43 6.35 -26.50
CA SER A 91 -11.42 7.32 -26.03
C SER A 91 -11.72 7.15 -24.54
N VAL A 92 -12.28 8.19 -23.93
CA VAL A 92 -12.79 8.12 -22.54
C VAL A 92 -13.88 7.04 -22.42
N GLY A 93 -14.70 6.84 -23.45
CA GLY A 93 -15.70 5.78 -23.48
C GLY A 93 -15.08 4.38 -23.37
N ASP A 94 -13.94 4.15 -24.02
CA ASP A 94 -13.23 2.87 -23.96
C ASP A 94 -12.57 2.62 -22.61
N VAL A 95 -12.08 3.69 -21.95
CA VAL A 95 -11.60 3.64 -20.56
C VAL A 95 -12.72 3.23 -19.62
N VAL A 96 -13.89 3.88 -19.71
CA VAL A 96 -15.05 3.54 -18.85
C VAL A 96 -15.51 2.10 -19.10
N LYS A 97 -15.58 1.66 -20.36
CA LYS A 97 -15.89 0.26 -20.70
C LYS A 97 -14.85 -0.70 -20.10
N HIS A 98 -13.57 -0.34 -20.14
CA HIS A 98 -12.50 -1.14 -19.54
C HIS A 98 -12.69 -1.29 -18.03
N ILE A 99 -12.90 -0.18 -17.31
CA ILE A 99 -13.08 -0.20 -15.85
C ILE A 99 -14.26 -1.08 -15.46
N ARG A 100 -15.39 -0.97 -16.19
CA ARG A 100 -16.56 -1.82 -15.93
C ARG A 100 -16.27 -3.31 -16.15
N ALA A 101 -15.57 -3.64 -17.25
CA ALA A 101 -15.18 -5.01 -17.53
C ALA A 101 -14.23 -5.57 -16.47
N LEU A 102 -13.25 -4.77 -16.05
CA LEU A 102 -12.31 -5.12 -15.00
C LEU A 102 -13.02 -5.40 -13.67
N ASN A 103 -13.91 -4.50 -13.24
CA ASN A 103 -14.67 -4.66 -12.00
C ASN A 103 -15.51 -5.94 -12.02
N ALA A 104 -16.17 -6.24 -13.14
CA ALA A 104 -16.97 -7.45 -13.27
C ALA A 104 -16.09 -8.72 -13.24
N ALA A 105 -14.94 -8.69 -13.89
CA ALA A 105 -14.04 -9.84 -13.97
C ALA A 105 -13.32 -10.14 -12.63
N CYS A 106 -13.00 -9.10 -11.85
CA CYS A 106 -12.24 -9.25 -10.61
C CYS A 106 -13.12 -9.33 -9.34
N GLU A 107 -14.45 -9.15 -9.43
CA GLU A 107 -15.30 -8.97 -8.24
C GLU A 107 -15.18 -10.11 -7.22
N ALA A 108 -15.30 -11.37 -7.66
CA ALA A 108 -15.23 -12.51 -6.76
C ALA A 108 -13.85 -12.60 -6.09
N ALA A 109 -12.78 -12.55 -6.89
CA ALA A 109 -11.41 -12.60 -6.39
C ALA A 109 -11.09 -11.40 -5.47
N PHE A 110 -11.65 -10.22 -5.74
CA PHE A 110 -11.52 -9.05 -4.89
C PHE A 110 -12.15 -9.29 -3.52
N ARG A 111 -13.38 -9.82 -3.47
CA ARG A 111 -14.08 -10.15 -2.22
C ARG A 111 -13.29 -11.16 -1.40
N ASP A 112 -12.77 -12.21 -2.04
CA ASP A 112 -11.97 -13.24 -1.37
C ASP A 112 -10.68 -12.66 -0.78
N ARG A 113 -9.95 -11.86 -1.55
CA ARG A 113 -8.72 -11.20 -1.10
C ARG A 113 -8.99 -10.19 0.02
N LEU A 114 -10.07 -9.43 -0.08
CA LEU A 114 -10.47 -8.48 0.96
C LEU A 114 -10.82 -9.20 2.26
N ALA A 115 -11.62 -10.27 2.19
CA ALA A 115 -11.98 -11.07 3.35
C ALA A 115 -10.74 -11.68 4.03
N ALA A 116 -9.79 -12.20 3.24
CA ALA A 116 -8.53 -12.75 3.77
C ALA A 116 -7.72 -11.69 4.53
N VAL A 117 -7.56 -10.48 3.99
CA VAL A 117 -6.82 -9.40 4.66
C VAL A 117 -7.55 -8.91 5.92
N LEU A 118 -8.88 -8.82 5.89
CA LEU A 118 -9.65 -8.41 7.06
C LEU A 118 -9.60 -9.44 8.20
N ALA A 119 -9.43 -10.73 7.89
CA ALA A 119 -9.26 -11.77 8.89
C ALA A 119 -7.89 -11.74 9.59
N GLU A 120 -6.93 -10.96 9.08
CA GLU A 120 -5.62 -10.75 9.71
C GLU A 120 -5.63 -9.59 10.75
N CYS A 121 -6.72 -8.81 10.83
CA CYS A 121 -6.86 -7.58 11.63
C CYS A 121 -7.67 -7.75 12.94
#